data_AF-A0AAW6C8B4-F1
#
_entry.id   AF-A0AAW6C8B4-F1
#
_cell.length_a   1.000
_cell.length_b   1.000
_cell.length_c   1.000
_cell.angle_alpha   90.00
_cell.angle_beta   90.00
_cell.angle_gamma   90.00
#
_symmetry.space_group_name_H-M   'P 1'
#
loop_
_entity.id
_entity.type
_entity.pdbx_description
1 polymer ?
#
loop_
_entity_poly.entity_id
_entity_poly.type
_entity_poly.pdbx_seq_one_letter_code
_entity_poly.pdbx_strand_id
1 'polypeptide(L)'
;MMLSVQQRFILDALRKLGCIRRAQLLVLTREKFRRDDLVISEKRLDAMLRQLRYGMGDFRLEGDLVKLSQKPPDAQRLEAIDVMLELTRGTPLDFNARLRRPVLLQFMWEQSSGAAHPMTVAALPGMEPERTERLEQYRRARVVWLWEGGGLPDGLALLGKHFIAVRNPDGTHGFYGAPAP
;
A
#
# COMPACT_ATOMS: atom_id res chain seq x y z
N MET A 1 0.13 0.02 29.85
CA MET A 1 1.29 0.48 29.05
C MET A 1 0.93 1.80 28.37
N MET A 2 1.63 2.89 28.66
CA MET A 2 1.44 4.15 27.93
C MET A 2 2.19 4.05 26.60
N LEU A 3 1.46 4.14 25.49
CA LEU A 3 2.05 4.06 24.15
C LEU A 3 2.73 5.39 23.77
N SER A 4 3.85 5.33 23.05
CA SER A 4 4.38 6.51 22.37
C SER A 4 3.49 6.91 21.18
N VAL A 5 3.66 8.13 20.66
CA VAL A 5 2.94 8.58 19.44
C VAL A 5 3.27 7.66 18.26
N GLN A 6 4.52 7.19 18.15
CA GLN A 6 4.98 6.28 17.11
C GLN A 6 4.31 4.91 17.23
N GLN A 7 4.21 4.36 18.44
CA GLN A 7 3.53 3.09 18.68
C GLN A 7 2.02 3.17 18.42
N ARG A 8 1.37 4.28 18.78
CA ARG A 8 -0.04 4.53 18.42
C ARG A 8 -0.22 4.51 16.90
N PHE A 9 0.63 5.24 16.18
CA PHE A 9 0.61 5.26 14.71
C PHE A 9 0.80 3.86 14.11
N ILE A 10 1.76 3.07 14.60
CA ILE A 10 1.98 1.69 14.15
C ILE A 10 0.71 0.83 14.34
N LEU A 11 0.07 0.92 15.51
CA LEU A 11 -1.18 0.18 15.77
C LEU A 11 -2.31 0.63 14.85
N ASP A 12 -2.47 1.94 14.61
CA ASP A 12 -3.51 2.47 13.72
C ASP A 12 -3.27 2.06 12.27
N ALA A 13 -2.03 2.07 11.81
CA ALA A 13 -1.65 1.55 10.49
C ALA A 13 -1.99 0.06 10.37
N LEU A 14 -1.64 -0.76 11.36
CA LEU A 14 -1.97 -2.18 11.39
C LEU A 14 -3.48 -2.43 11.48
N ARG A 15 -4.24 -1.59 12.17
CA ARG A 15 -5.71 -1.70 12.17
C ARG A 15 -6.24 -1.49 10.75
N LYS A 16 -5.76 -0.48 10.02
CA LYS A 16 -6.20 -0.16 8.66
C LYS A 16 -5.75 -1.20 7.61
N LEU A 17 -4.55 -1.75 7.78
CA LEU A 17 -3.93 -2.66 6.79
C LEU A 17 -4.13 -4.16 7.12
N GLY A 18 -4.30 -4.51 8.39
CA GLY A 18 -4.41 -5.87 8.90
C GLY A 18 -3.05 -6.58 9.01
N CYS A 19 -2.26 -6.54 7.93
CA CYS A 19 -0.93 -7.13 7.81
C CYS A 19 -0.02 -6.22 6.97
N ILE A 20 1.26 -6.12 7.34
CA ILE A 20 2.28 -5.32 6.64
C ILE A 20 3.66 -5.96 6.81
N ARG A 21 4.56 -5.79 5.83
CA ARG A 21 5.97 -6.18 5.98
C ARG A 21 6.71 -5.19 6.86
N ARG A 22 7.74 -5.65 7.57
CA ARG A 22 8.54 -4.80 8.47
C ARG A 22 9.24 -3.67 7.72
N ALA A 23 9.74 -3.93 6.51
CA ALA A 23 10.35 -2.92 5.65
C ALA A 23 9.34 -1.83 5.24
N GLN A 24 8.12 -2.22 4.86
CA GLN A 24 7.05 -1.29 4.53
C GLN A 24 6.67 -0.41 5.74
N LEU A 25 6.51 -1.04 6.91
CA LEU A 25 6.20 -0.33 8.16
C LEU A 25 7.32 0.61 8.57
N LEU A 26 8.58 0.23 8.33
CA LEU A 26 9.73 1.09 8.56
C LEU A 26 9.68 2.34 7.70
N VAL A 27 9.47 2.21 6.39
CA VAL A 27 9.33 3.36 5.48
C VAL A 27 8.20 4.24 5.98
N LEU A 28 6.99 3.69 6.13
CA LEU A 28 5.81 4.45 6.55
C LEU A 28 6.01 5.20 7.87
N THR A 29 6.60 4.55 8.87
CA THR A 29 6.84 5.16 10.19
C THR A 29 7.97 6.18 10.13
N ARG A 30 9.07 5.86 9.43
CA ARG A 30 10.23 6.75 9.30
C ARG A 30 9.85 8.04 8.59
N GLU A 31 9.15 7.95 7.47
CA GLU A 31 8.73 9.11 6.69
C GLU A 31 7.73 9.98 7.46
N LYS A 32 6.75 9.36 8.13
CA LYS A 32 5.75 10.09 8.92
C LYS A 32 6.35 10.93 10.06
N PHE A 33 7.42 10.46 10.67
CA PHE A 33 8.06 11.09 11.83
C PHE A 33 9.44 11.66 11.54
N ARG A 34 9.85 11.73 10.27
CA ARG A 34 11.15 12.30 9.89
C ARG A 34 11.20 13.76 10.33
N ARG A 35 12.25 14.10 11.08
CA ARG A 35 12.65 15.45 11.47
C ARG A 35 14.17 15.52 11.43
N ASP A 36 14.73 16.73 11.38
CA ASP A 36 16.17 16.93 11.25
C ASP A 36 16.97 16.28 12.39
N ASP A 37 16.40 16.20 13.58
CA ASP A 37 16.97 15.59 14.78
C ASP A 37 16.55 14.12 15.01
N LEU A 38 15.62 13.60 14.19
CA LEU A 38 14.99 12.31 14.43
C LEU A 38 14.71 11.52 13.16
N VAL A 39 15.47 10.44 12.99
CA VAL A 39 15.20 9.41 11.97
C VAL A 39 14.97 8.07 12.67
N ILE A 40 13.84 7.44 12.38
CA ILE A 40 13.52 6.12 12.94
C ILE A 40 14.40 5.07 12.25
N SER A 41 15.33 4.50 13.04
CA SER A 41 16.16 3.37 12.64
C SER A 41 15.41 2.05 12.74
N GLU A 42 15.91 1.02 12.05
CA GLU A 42 15.40 -0.35 12.16
C GLU A 42 15.42 -0.87 13.60
N LYS A 43 16.53 -0.67 14.30
CA LYS A 43 16.67 -1.07 15.71
C LYS A 43 15.59 -0.44 16.60
N ARG A 44 15.27 0.84 16.36
CA ARG A 44 14.23 1.53 17.10
C ARG A 44 12.83 0.99 16.77
N LEU A 45 12.55 0.74 15.49
CA LEU A 45 11.30 0.10 15.09
C LEU A 45 11.16 -1.27 15.76
N ASP A 46 12.18 -2.11 15.70
CA ASP A 46 12.20 -3.44 16.30
C ASP A 46 11.93 -3.40 17.81
N ALA A 47 12.53 -2.44 18.53
CA ALA A 47 12.26 -2.25 19.95
C ALA A 47 10.77 -1.92 20.19
N MET A 48 10.18 -1.00 19.39
CA MET A 48 8.77 -0.67 19.49
C MET A 48 7.86 -1.86 19.18
N LEU A 49 8.18 -2.65 18.15
CA LEU A 49 7.42 -3.85 17.77
C LEU A 49 7.47 -4.92 18.86
N ARG A 50 8.64 -5.14 19.49
CA ARG A 50 8.78 -6.07 20.62
C ARG A 50 7.93 -5.61 21.80
N GLN A 51 7.97 -4.33 22.15
CA GLN A 51 7.14 -3.77 23.23
C GLN A 51 5.63 -3.95 22.94
N LEU A 52 5.20 -3.66 21.71
CA LEU A 52 3.80 -3.87 21.30
C LEU A 52 3.38 -5.34 21.40
N ARG A 53 4.25 -6.28 21.00
CA ARG A 53 3.98 -7.72 21.10
C ARG A 53 3.73 -8.19 22.54
N TYR A 54 4.47 -7.68 23.52
CA TYR A 54 4.25 -8.04 24.93
C TYR A 54 3.02 -7.38 25.53
N GLY A 55 2.59 -6.23 25.02
CA GLY A 55 1.49 -5.46 25.56
C GLY A 55 0.12 -5.70 24.91
N MET A 56 0.06 -6.36 23.75
CA MET A 56 -1.15 -6.50 22.93
C MET A 56 -1.33 -7.95 22.44
N GLY A 57 -2.35 -8.65 22.95
CA GLY A 57 -2.54 -10.09 22.71
C GLY A 57 -2.71 -10.51 21.24
N ASP A 58 -3.29 -9.65 20.40
CA ASP A 58 -3.50 -9.94 18.97
C ASP A 58 -2.32 -9.53 18.08
N PHE A 59 -1.30 -8.89 18.65
CA PHE A 59 -0.14 -8.40 17.90
C PHE A 59 0.87 -9.51 17.66
N ARG A 60 1.14 -9.79 16.38
CA ARG A 60 2.02 -10.90 15.96
C ARG A 60 3.17 -10.41 15.11
N LEU A 61 4.34 -11.00 15.37
CA LEU A 61 5.56 -10.87 14.58
C LEU A 61 5.89 -12.25 14.02
N GLU A 62 5.74 -12.43 12.71
CA GLU A 62 5.96 -13.70 12.01
C GLU A 62 6.93 -13.48 10.85
N GLY A 63 8.20 -13.85 11.04
CA GLY A 63 9.25 -13.51 10.07
C GLY A 63 9.37 -12.00 9.85
N ASP A 64 9.17 -11.56 8.62
CA ASP A 64 9.14 -10.16 8.22
C ASP A 64 7.76 -9.51 8.36
N LEU A 65 6.71 -10.24 8.71
CA LEU A 65 5.34 -9.74 8.81
C LEU A 65 5.01 -9.21 10.21
N VAL A 66 4.25 -8.12 10.23
CA VAL A 66 3.62 -7.54 11.41
C VAL A 66 2.11 -7.54 11.18
N LYS A 67 1.34 -8.17 12.07
CA LYS A 67 -0.11 -8.32 11.87
C LYS A 67 -0.93 -8.20 13.16
N LEU A 68 -2.19 -7.78 13.00
CA LEU A 68 -3.25 -7.76 14.04
C LEU A 68 -4.39 -8.75 13.73
N SER A 69 -4.16 -9.70 12.82
CA SER A 69 -5.16 -10.69 12.41
C SER A 69 -4.55 -12.08 12.31
N GLN A 70 -5.39 -13.10 12.50
CA GLN A 70 -5.04 -14.50 12.23
C GLN A 70 -5.16 -14.86 10.74
N LYS A 71 -5.75 -13.99 9.93
CA LYS A 71 -5.91 -14.24 8.50
C LYS A 71 -4.54 -14.39 7.84
N PRO A 72 -4.41 -15.30 6.86
CA PRO A 72 -3.17 -15.42 6.11
C PRO A 72 -2.86 -14.08 5.40
N PRO A 73 -1.57 -13.75 5.22
CA PRO A 73 -1.18 -12.58 4.46
C PRO A 73 -1.69 -12.68 3.01
N ASP A 74 -2.20 -11.57 2.50
CA ASP A 74 -2.63 -11.44 1.10
C ASP A 74 -1.50 -10.78 0.32
N ALA A 75 -0.83 -11.55 -0.55
CA ALA A 75 0.35 -11.10 -1.29
C ALA A 75 0.07 -9.83 -2.12
N GLN A 76 -1.10 -9.75 -2.76
CA GLN A 76 -1.48 -8.59 -3.57
C GLN A 76 -1.79 -7.37 -2.71
N ARG A 77 -2.28 -7.53 -1.47
CA ARG A 77 -2.41 -6.39 -0.54
C ARG A 77 -1.06 -5.90 -0.06
N LEU A 78 -0.12 -6.80 0.17
CA LEU A 78 1.25 -6.40 0.51
C LEU A 78 1.89 -5.65 -0.66
N GLU A 79 1.71 -6.11 -1.89
CA GLU A 79 2.16 -5.41 -3.11
C GLU A 79 1.47 -4.06 -3.30
N ALA A 80 0.16 -3.97 -3.03
CA ALA A 80 -0.55 -2.70 -3.06
C ALA A 80 0.01 -1.67 -2.06
N ILE A 81 0.53 -2.12 -0.91
CA ILE A 81 1.23 -1.27 0.05
C ILE A 81 2.57 -0.80 -0.55
N ASP A 82 3.32 -1.65 -1.26
CA ASP A 82 4.55 -1.23 -1.95
C ASP A 82 4.24 -0.11 -2.96
N VAL A 83 3.23 -0.30 -3.81
CA VAL A 83 2.76 0.72 -4.76
C VAL A 83 2.38 2.04 -4.08
N MET A 84 1.64 1.99 -2.97
CA MET A 84 1.31 3.20 -2.21
C MET A 84 2.57 3.89 -1.70
N LEU A 85 3.51 3.15 -1.11
CA LEU A 85 4.74 3.73 -0.56
C LEU A 85 5.63 4.33 -1.65
N GLU A 86 5.74 3.68 -2.80
CA GLU A 86 6.50 4.19 -3.96
C GLU A 86 5.88 5.50 -4.50
N LEU A 87 4.57 5.52 -4.75
CA LEU A 87 3.89 6.70 -5.28
C LEU A 87 3.93 7.88 -4.30
N THR A 88 3.74 7.61 -3.01
CA THR A 88 3.66 8.65 -1.98
C THR A 88 5.02 8.99 -1.37
N ARG A 89 6.10 8.34 -1.79
CA ARG A 89 7.43 8.40 -1.14
C ARG A 89 7.34 8.15 0.37
N GLY A 90 6.46 7.21 0.75
CA GLY A 90 6.18 6.80 2.11
C GLY A 90 5.38 7.80 2.96
N THR A 91 4.85 8.88 2.39
CA THR A 91 4.02 9.87 3.08
C THR A 91 2.56 9.90 2.59
N PRO A 92 1.80 8.81 2.64
CA PRO A 92 0.36 8.86 2.36
C PRO A 92 -0.36 9.70 3.44
N LEU A 93 -1.39 10.46 3.05
CA LEU A 93 -2.18 11.26 3.97
C LEU A 93 -3.10 10.40 4.83
N ASP A 94 -3.76 9.43 4.20
CA ASP A 94 -4.58 8.40 4.83
C ASP A 94 -4.64 7.15 3.96
N PHE A 95 -5.00 6.00 4.53
CA PHE A 95 -5.10 4.73 3.80
C PHE A 95 -6.02 3.71 4.49
N ASN A 96 -6.56 2.77 3.71
CA ASN A 96 -7.37 1.66 4.21
C ASN A 96 -7.28 0.44 3.29
N ALA A 97 -7.04 -0.74 3.86
CA ALA A 97 -7.05 -2.02 3.13
C ALA A 97 -8.20 -2.96 3.58
N ARG A 98 -9.10 -2.53 4.46
CA ARG A 98 -10.30 -3.31 4.84
C ARG A 98 -11.40 -3.21 3.78
N LEU A 99 -11.05 -3.59 2.56
CA LEU A 99 -11.89 -3.41 1.37
C LEU A 99 -12.24 -4.77 0.74
N ARG A 100 -13.36 -4.81 0.02
CA ARG A 100 -13.74 -5.99 -0.75
C ARG A 100 -12.97 -6.03 -2.07
N ARG A 101 -12.64 -7.24 -2.51
CA ARG A 101 -12.09 -7.47 -3.86
C ARG A 101 -13.02 -6.86 -4.91
N PRO A 102 -12.47 -6.28 -5.99
CA PRO A 102 -11.08 -6.32 -6.43
C PRO A 102 -10.17 -5.28 -5.76
N VAL A 103 -10.72 -4.38 -4.94
CA VAL A 103 -9.97 -3.29 -4.34
C VAL A 103 -9.10 -3.80 -3.19
N LEU A 104 -7.80 -3.54 -3.31
CA LEU A 104 -6.77 -4.02 -2.39
C LEU A 104 -6.45 -2.96 -1.33
N LEU A 105 -6.38 -1.70 -1.76
CA LEU A 105 -5.99 -0.57 -0.94
C LEU A 105 -6.60 0.71 -1.51
N GLN A 106 -7.03 1.61 -0.63
CA GLN A 106 -7.29 3.01 -0.99
C GLN A 106 -6.41 3.90 -0.14
N PHE A 107 -5.92 4.99 -0.73
CA PHE A 107 -5.12 5.97 -0.01
C PHE A 107 -5.36 7.38 -0.54
N MET A 108 -5.15 8.36 0.33
CA MET A 108 -5.18 9.78 -0.02
C MET A 108 -3.75 10.25 -0.29
N TRP A 109 -3.57 10.94 -1.42
CA TRP A 109 -2.29 11.45 -1.82
C TRP A 109 -2.41 12.90 -2.28
N GLU A 110 -1.59 13.77 -1.69
CA GLU A 110 -1.39 15.13 -2.13
C GLU A 110 -0.33 15.15 -3.23
N GLN A 111 -0.75 15.46 -4.44
CA GLN A 111 0.16 15.75 -5.54
C GLN A 111 0.59 17.22 -5.46
N SER A 112 1.58 17.63 -6.25
CA SER A 112 2.23 18.94 -6.20
C SER A 112 1.30 20.18 -6.30
N SER A 113 0.02 20.00 -6.61
CA SER A 113 -1.00 21.05 -6.67
C SER A 113 -1.68 21.37 -5.33
N GLY A 114 -1.29 20.73 -4.22
CA GLY A 114 -1.86 20.98 -2.88
C GLY A 114 -3.25 20.37 -2.66
N ALA A 115 -3.80 19.66 -3.65
CA ALA A 115 -5.07 18.96 -3.54
C ALA A 115 -4.85 17.47 -3.28
N ALA A 116 -5.41 16.99 -2.16
CA ALA A 116 -5.43 15.58 -1.82
C ALA A 116 -6.47 14.84 -2.68
N HIS A 117 -6.04 13.78 -3.36
CA HIS A 117 -6.90 12.96 -4.20
C HIS A 117 -6.95 11.52 -3.71
N PRO A 118 -8.11 10.86 -3.78
CA PRO A 118 -8.21 9.43 -3.51
C PRO A 118 -7.56 8.65 -4.66
N MET A 119 -6.75 7.67 -4.29
CA MET A 119 -6.13 6.68 -5.15
C MET A 119 -6.60 5.29 -4.75
N THR A 120 -6.92 4.47 -5.75
CA THR A 120 -7.37 3.08 -5.54
C THR A 120 -6.35 2.14 -6.15
N VAL A 121 -5.87 1.16 -5.40
CA VAL A 121 -5.09 0.05 -5.92
C VAL A 121 -5.98 -1.19 -5.98
N ALA A 122 -6.06 -1.82 -7.15
CA ALA A 122 -6.94 -2.96 -7.39
C ALA A 122 -6.28 -4.03 -8.25
N ALA A 123 -6.71 -5.27 -8.09
CA ALA A 123 -6.27 -6.37 -8.95
C ALA A 123 -6.96 -6.28 -10.31
N LEU A 124 -6.19 -6.34 -11.40
CA LEU A 124 -6.75 -6.35 -12.75
C LEU A 124 -7.01 -7.80 -13.21
N PRO A 125 -8.23 -8.12 -13.68
CA PRO A 125 -8.50 -9.44 -14.25
C PRO A 125 -7.61 -9.72 -15.48
N GLY A 126 -7.10 -10.95 -15.55
CA GLY A 126 -6.28 -11.40 -16.66
C GLY A 126 -7.06 -11.74 -17.92
N MET A 127 -8.39 -11.92 -17.85
CA MET A 127 -9.24 -12.42 -18.94
C MET A 127 -10.29 -11.38 -19.36
N GLU A 128 -10.56 -11.30 -20.67
CA GLU A 128 -11.74 -10.61 -21.21
C GLU A 128 -12.97 -11.52 -21.13
N PRO A 129 -14.20 -11.02 -20.85
CA PRO A 129 -14.61 -9.61 -20.80
C PRO A 129 -14.50 -8.95 -19.41
N GLU A 130 -14.16 -9.71 -18.37
CA GLU A 130 -14.13 -9.22 -16.98
C GLU A 130 -13.22 -8.00 -16.80
N ARG A 131 -12.12 -7.95 -17.55
CA ARG A 131 -11.19 -6.82 -17.53
C ARG A 131 -11.86 -5.55 -18.06
N THR A 132 -12.52 -5.61 -19.21
CA THR A 132 -13.24 -4.45 -19.78
C THR A 132 -14.34 -3.98 -18.84
N GLU A 133 -15.17 -4.88 -18.31
CA GLU A 133 -16.21 -4.55 -17.33
C GLU A 133 -15.62 -3.87 -16.09
N ARG A 134 -14.45 -4.32 -15.64
CA ARG A 134 -13.76 -3.76 -14.49
C ARG A 134 -13.26 -2.35 -14.76
N LEU A 135 -12.61 -2.11 -15.89
CA LEU A 135 -12.14 -0.78 -16.26
C LEU A 135 -13.32 0.21 -16.31
N GLU A 136 -14.44 -0.23 -16.85
CA GLU A 136 -15.67 0.57 -16.92
C GLU A 136 -16.29 0.87 -15.55
N GLN A 137 -16.39 -0.14 -14.68
CA GLN A 137 -16.90 0.00 -13.31
C GLN A 137 -16.15 1.10 -12.54
N TYR A 138 -14.85 1.27 -12.78
CA TYR A 138 -14.00 2.23 -12.08
C TYR A 138 -13.60 3.44 -12.94
N ARG A 139 -14.28 3.70 -14.06
CA ARG A 139 -13.96 4.81 -15.01
C ARG A 139 -13.78 6.18 -14.36
N ARG A 140 -14.56 6.48 -13.31
CA ARG A 140 -14.50 7.77 -12.58
C ARG A 140 -13.40 7.82 -11.52
N ALA A 141 -12.99 6.66 -11.02
CA ALA A 141 -11.97 6.54 -10.01
C ALA A 141 -10.58 6.66 -10.64
N ARG A 142 -9.64 7.07 -9.80
CA ARG A 142 -8.23 7.20 -10.16
C ARG A 142 -7.55 5.93 -9.64
N VAL A 143 -7.24 5.00 -10.54
CA VAL A 143 -6.94 3.59 -10.20
C VAL A 143 -5.55 3.17 -10.67
N VAL A 144 -4.84 2.47 -9.81
CA VAL A 144 -3.61 1.74 -10.14
C VAL A 144 -3.93 0.25 -10.12
N TRP A 145 -3.80 -0.38 -11.27
CA TRP A 145 -4.06 -1.78 -11.50
C TRP A 145 -2.78 -2.59 -11.26
N LEU A 146 -2.82 -3.55 -10.33
CA LEU A 146 -1.73 -4.53 -10.20
C LEU A 146 -1.84 -5.55 -11.33
N TRP A 147 -0.73 -5.75 -12.04
CA TRP A 147 -0.63 -6.67 -13.16
C TRP A 147 0.32 -7.84 -12.83
N GLU A 148 -0.18 -9.07 -13.01
CA GLU A 148 0.58 -10.29 -12.67
C GLU A 148 1.39 -10.88 -13.84
N GLY A 149 1.21 -10.38 -15.07
CA GLY A 149 1.77 -11.01 -16.28
C GLY A 149 3.22 -10.65 -16.63
N GLY A 150 4.00 -10.04 -15.73
CA GLY A 150 5.45 -9.81 -15.90
C GLY A 150 5.89 -8.79 -16.98
N GLY A 151 5.00 -8.38 -17.88
CA GLY A 151 5.22 -7.32 -18.88
C GLY A 151 3.92 -6.57 -19.21
N LEU A 152 3.98 -5.38 -19.81
CA LEU A 152 2.76 -4.60 -20.10
C LEU A 152 1.81 -5.44 -21.00
N PRO A 153 0.52 -5.59 -20.64
CA PRO A 153 -0.42 -6.32 -21.50
C PRO A 153 -0.55 -5.63 -22.87
N ASP A 154 -0.23 -6.37 -23.93
CA ASP A 154 -0.37 -5.90 -25.31
C ASP A 154 -1.82 -5.50 -25.60
N GLY A 155 -2.00 -4.32 -26.21
CA GLY A 155 -3.31 -3.83 -26.63
C GLY A 155 -4.23 -3.36 -25.50
N LEU A 156 -3.76 -3.22 -24.25
CA LEU A 156 -4.61 -2.72 -23.17
C LEU A 156 -4.89 -1.22 -23.31
N ALA A 157 -6.14 -0.89 -23.65
CA ALA A 157 -6.63 0.48 -23.66
C ALA A 157 -7.03 0.92 -22.23
N LEU A 158 -6.15 1.67 -21.57
CA LEU A 158 -6.46 2.29 -20.27
C LEU A 158 -7.29 3.56 -20.45
N LEU A 159 -8.18 3.81 -19.49
CA LEU A 159 -8.89 5.08 -19.37
C LEU A 159 -7.95 6.15 -18.78
N GLY A 160 -8.13 7.43 -19.11
CA GLY A 160 -7.15 8.49 -18.77
C GLY A 160 -6.83 8.71 -17.28
N LYS A 161 -7.62 8.15 -16.35
CA LYS A 161 -7.35 8.20 -14.89
C LYS A 161 -6.83 6.87 -14.32
N HIS A 162 -6.55 5.91 -15.19
CA HIS A 162 -6.13 4.56 -14.83
C HIS A 162 -4.65 4.38 -15.18
N PHE A 163 -3.99 3.62 -14.34
CA PHE A 163 -2.57 3.31 -14.44
C PHE A 163 -2.39 1.81 -14.20
N ILE A 164 -1.34 1.22 -14.75
CA ILE A 164 -0.87 -0.12 -14.39
C ILE A 164 0.41 0.01 -13.59
N ALA A 165 0.51 -0.77 -12.53
CA ALA A 165 1.77 -1.07 -11.87
C ALA A 165 2.25 -2.45 -12.35
N VAL A 166 3.43 -2.47 -13.00
CA VAL A 166 4.12 -3.70 -13.38
C VAL A 166 5.30 -3.89 -12.45
N ARG A 167 5.36 -5.04 -11.78
CA ARG A 167 6.44 -5.36 -10.84
C ARG A 167 7.72 -5.74 -11.60
N ASN A 168 8.80 -5.03 -11.34
CA ASN A 168 10.13 -5.27 -11.89
C ASN A 168 10.85 -6.43 -11.15
N PRO A 169 11.89 -7.04 -11.76
CA PRO A 169 12.68 -8.09 -11.11
C PRO A 169 13.37 -7.66 -9.80
N ASP A 170 13.67 -6.37 -9.66
CA ASP A 170 14.26 -5.80 -8.45
C ASP A 170 13.24 -5.56 -7.31
N GLY A 171 11.94 -5.77 -7.58
CA GLY A 171 10.85 -5.62 -6.64
C GLY A 171 10.16 -4.25 -6.63
N THR A 172 10.64 -3.28 -7.41
CA THR A 172 9.99 -1.96 -7.62
C THR A 172 8.87 -2.05 -8.67
N HIS A 173 8.06 -0.99 -8.83
CA HIS A 173 7.03 -0.94 -9.86
C HIS A 173 7.33 0.10 -10.95
N GLY A 174 7.17 -0.31 -12.21
CA GLY A 174 6.98 0.60 -13.33
C GLY A 174 5.51 1.01 -13.42
N PHE A 175 5.24 2.32 -13.53
CA PHE A 175 3.88 2.87 -13.63
C PHE A 175 3.58 3.33 -15.06
N TYR A 176 2.52 2.79 -15.66
CA TYR A 176 2.13 3.07 -17.04
C TYR A 176 0.71 3.61 -17.09
N GLY A 177 0.50 4.76 -17.74
CA GLY A 177 -0.83 5.34 -17.96
C GLY A 177 -1.31 5.15 -19.39
N ALA A 178 -2.53 5.60 -19.67
CA ALA A 178 -2.98 5.76 -21.05
C ALA A 178 -2.03 6.72 -21.80
N PRO A 179 -1.69 6.45 -23.08
CA PRO A 179 -0.94 7.41 -23.88
C PRO A 179 -1.68 8.74 -23.91
N ALA A 180 -0.93 9.84 -23.76
CA ALA A 180 -1.50 11.17 -23.90
C ALA A 180 -2.08 11.32 -25.33
N PRO A 181 -3.27 11.95 -25.48
CA PRO A 181 -3.87 12.19 -26.79
C PRO A 181 -3.02 13.10 -27.67
#